data_AF-A0A372LPA9-F1
#
_entry.id   AF-A0A372LPA9-F1
#
_cell.length_a   1.000
_cell.length_b   1.000
_cell.length_c   1.000
_cell.angle_alpha   90.00
_cell.angle_beta   90.00
_cell.angle_gamma   90.00
#
_symmetry.space_group_name_H-M   'P 1'
#
loop_
_entity.id
_entity.type
_entity.pdbx_description
1 polymer ?
#
loop_
_entity_poly.entity_id
_entity_poly.type
_entity_poly.pdbx_seq_one_letter_code
_entity_poly.pdbx_strand_id
1 'polypeptide(L)'
;MCFSTNVIETQAYETALKIREESIFKFVRTECTNGKIFDIDNPGHAELPVITKVILQDKSGNLFAVEPNQLGLKFAKGEINFKEYKKTQKSDMAKGLGILCAVTGIFFSISVAFVQWMI
;
A
#
# COMPACT_ATOMS: atom_id res chain seq x y z
N MET A 1 12.79 17.10 1.84
CA MET A 1 13.38 16.07 2.72
C MET A 1 13.43 14.78 1.93
N CYS A 2 14.61 14.25 1.61
CA CYS A 2 14.74 12.95 0.96
C CYS A 2 14.70 11.88 2.06
N PHE A 3 13.59 11.17 2.18
CA PHE A 3 13.53 9.99 3.03
C PHE A 3 14.42 8.91 2.41
N SER A 4 15.21 8.21 3.25
CA SER A 4 15.91 7.00 2.82
C SER A 4 14.86 6.01 2.33
N THR A 5 14.82 5.79 1.02
CA THR A 5 13.82 4.93 0.39
C THR A 5 13.94 3.49 0.91
N ASN A 6 15.17 3.08 1.28
CA ASN A 6 15.52 1.74 1.76
C ASN A 6 14.58 1.21 2.84
N VAL A 7 14.05 2.07 3.71
CA VAL A 7 13.14 1.65 4.79
C VAL A 7 11.80 1.16 4.23
N ILE A 8 11.27 1.84 3.21
CA ILE A 8 10.00 1.49 2.57
C ILE A 8 10.17 0.19 1.77
N GLU A 9 11.27 0.05 1.04
CA GLU A 9 11.55 -1.17 0.28
C GLU A 9 11.75 -2.37 1.18
N THR A 10 12.54 -2.22 2.25
CA THR A 10 12.77 -3.28 3.24
C THR A 10 11.48 -3.67 3.92
N GLN A 11 10.67 -2.70 4.36
CA GLN A 11 9.39 -2.97 5.01
C GLN A 11 8.41 -3.70 4.07
N ALA A 12 8.31 -3.27 2.80
CA ALA A 12 7.46 -3.91 1.81
C ALA A 12 7.92 -5.35 1.53
N TYR A 13 9.23 -5.58 1.45
CA TYR A 13 9.83 -6.89 1.29
C TYR A 13 9.54 -7.83 2.47
N GLU A 14 9.82 -7.40 3.70
CA GLU A 14 9.54 -8.19 4.91
C GLU A 14 8.05 -8.52 5.05
N THR A 15 7.18 -7.57 4.72
CA THR A 15 5.74 -7.79 4.79
C THR A 15 5.26 -8.74 3.70
N ALA A 16 5.83 -8.67 2.49
CA ALA A 16 5.54 -9.62 1.42
C ALA A 16 6.00 -11.04 1.77
N LEU A 17 7.14 -11.20 2.45
CA LEU A 17 7.59 -12.48 3.01
C LEU A 17 6.60 -13.03 4.03
N LYS A 18 6.17 -12.21 5.00
CA LYS A 18 5.15 -12.62 5.99
C LYS A 18 3.83 -13.01 5.34
N ILE A 19 3.41 -12.27 4.31
CA ILE A 19 2.23 -12.63 3.51
C ILE A 19 2.43 -14.02 2.89
N ARG A 20 3.58 -14.32 2.29
CA ARG A 20 3.82 -15.64 1.72
C ARG A 20 3.80 -16.76 2.76
N GLU A 21 4.45 -16.56 3.90
CA GLU A 21 4.61 -17.57 4.95
C GLU A 21 3.30 -17.86 5.69
N GLU A 22 2.52 -16.82 5.99
CA GLU A 22 1.33 -16.92 6.82
C GLU A 22 0.03 -16.98 6.01
N SER A 23 0.09 -16.98 4.68
CA SER A 23 -1.13 -16.96 3.86
C SER A 23 -1.79 -18.31 3.71
N ILE A 24 -3.13 -18.30 3.76
CA ILE A 24 -3.99 -19.42 3.36
C ILE A 24 -4.12 -19.58 1.84
N PHE A 25 -3.61 -18.62 1.07
CA PHE A 25 -3.65 -18.56 -0.39
C PHE A 25 -2.29 -18.95 -0.99
N LYS A 26 -2.30 -19.48 -2.20
CA LYS A 26 -1.07 -19.79 -2.93
C LYS A 26 -0.41 -18.50 -3.40
N PHE A 27 0.81 -18.25 -2.95
CA PHE A 27 1.63 -17.17 -3.46
C PHE A 27 1.98 -17.41 -4.94
N VAL A 28 1.73 -16.43 -5.81
CA VAL A 28 2.01 -16.52 -7.25
C VAL A 28 3.21 -15.68 -7.64
N ARG A 29 3.20 -14.38 -7.34
CA ARG A 29 4.25 -13.44 -7.72
C ARG A 29 4.12 -12.12 -6.97
N THR A 30 5.14 -11.27 -7.03
CA THR A 30 5.03 -9.85 -6.65
C THR A 30 5.15 -8.90 -7.83
N GLU A 31 4.54 -7.73 -7.71
CA GLU A 31 4.62 -6.64 -8.68
C GLU A 31 5.17 -5.38 -7.99
N CYS A 32 6.20 -4.79 -8.59
CA CYS A 32 6.84 -3.57 -8.12
C CYS A 32 6.26 -2.33 -8.81
N THR A 33 6.60 -1.14 -8.32
CA THR A 33 6.13 0.15 -8.85
C THR A 33 6.38 0.34 -10.35
N ASN A 34 7.43 -0.30 -10.88
CA ASN A 34 7.77 -0.27 -12.30
C ASN A 34 6.98 -1.30 -13.15
N GLY A 35 5.97 -1.96 -12.59
CA GLY A 35 5.22 -3.05 -13.23
C GLY A 35 6.04 -4.32 -13.45
N LYS A 36 7.29 -4.34 -12.98
CA LYS A 36 8.17 -5.50 -13.06
C LYS A 36 7.78 -6.53 -12.01
N ILE A 37 7.88 -7.79 -12.41
CA ILE A 37 7.75 -8.91 -11.50
C ILE A 37 9.06 -9.02 -10.73
N PHE A 38 8.98 -9.05 -9.40
CA PHE A 38 10.12 -9.28 -8.54
C PHE A 38 10.03 -10.68 -7.93
N ASP A 39 11.14 -11.38 -8.01
CA ASP A 39 11.29 -12.68 -7.39
C ASP A 39 11.78 -12.48 -5.94
N ILE A 40 10.94 -12.90 -4.98
CA ILE A 40 11.29 -12.83 -3.56
C ILE A 40 12.39 -13.86 -3.23
N ASP A 41 12.46 -14.98 -3.96
CA ASP A 41 13.39 -16.08 -3.66
C ASP A 41 14.83 -15.78 -4.07
N ASN A 42 15.00 -14.89 -5.05
CA ASN A 42 16.32 -14.46 -5.50
C ASN A 42 16.35 -12.93 -5.61
N PRO A 43 16.43 -12.22 -4.48
CA PRO A 43 16.67 -10.80 -4.48
C PRO A 43 18.07 -10.60 -5.08
N GLY A 44 18.15 -10.29 -6.38
CA GLY A 44 19.42 -9.99 -7.02
C GLY A 44 20.18 -8.93 -6.22
N HIS A 45 21.51 -8.95 -6.25
CA HIS A 45 22.39 -8.10 -5.42
C HIS A 45 22.24 -6.57 -5.62
N ALA A 46 21.25 -6.11 -6.38
CA ALA A 46 20.90 -4.72 -6.56
C ALA A 46 19.68 -4.36 -5.69
N GLU A 47 19.65 -3.11 -5.23
CA GLU A 47 18.61 -2.48 -4.40
C GLU A 47 17.21 -3.14 -4.49
N LEU A 48 16.65 -3.48 -3.32
CA LEU A 48 15.31 -4.03 -3.22
C LEU A 48 14.33 -3.06 -3.90
N PRO A 49 13.51 -3.51 -4.85
CA PRO A 49 12.49 -2.66 -5.43
C PRO A 49 11.33 -2.48 -4.46
N VAL A 50 10.66 -1.33 -4.54
CA VAL A 50 9.40 -1.11 -3.80
C VAL A 50 8.35 -2.10 -4.33
N ILE A 51 8.01 -3.11 -3.52
CA ILE A 51 6.93 -4.04 -3.81
C ILE A 51 5.60 -3.31 -3.57
N THR A 52 4.76 -3.26 -4.60
CA THR A 52 3.45 -2.58 -4.51
C THR A 52 2.32 -3.57 -4.31
N LYS A 53 2.44 -4.78 -4.87
CA LYS A 53 1.40 -5.80 -4.83
C LYS A 53 2.01 -7.19 -4.73
N VAL A 54 1.31 -8.04 -4.01
CA VAL A 54 1.51 -9.49 -3.93
C VAL A 54 0.28 -10.13 -4.57
N ILE A 55 0.52 -11.02 -5.55
CA ILE A 55 -0.53 -11.75 -6.23
C ILE A 55 -0.69 -13.10 -5.53
N LEU A 56 -1.87 -13.31 -4.97
CA LEU A 56 -2.28 -14.53 -4.30
C LEU A 56 -3.36 -15.25 -5.11
N GLN A 57 -3.38 -16.57 -5.04
CA GLN A 57 -4.37 -17.41 -5.72
C GLN A 57 -5.13 -18.28 -4.71
N ASP A 58 -6.47 -18.31 -4.80
CA ASP A 58 -7.26 -19.26 -4.01
C ASP A 58 -7.32 -20.66 -4.64
N LYS A 59 -7.94 -21.59 -3.92
CA LYS A 59 -8.15 -22.97 -4.38
C LYS A 59 -9.07 -23.08 -5.60
N SER A 60 -9.91 -22.09 -5.83
CA SER A 60 -10.84 -21.97 -6.97
C SER A 60 -10.16 -21.34 -8.20
N GLY A 61 -8.89 -20.91 -8.09
CA GLY A 61 -8.13 -20.26 -9.15
C GLY A 61 -8.28 -18.74 -9.22
N ASN A 62 -9.00 -18.12 -8.28
CA ASN A 62 -9.19 -16.66 -8.24
C ASN A 62 -7.89 -15.96 -7.84
N LEU A 63 -7.52 -14.91 -8.58
CA LEU A 63 -6.34 -14.10 -8.30
C LEU A 63 -6.71 -12.84 -7.51
N PHE A 64 -5.99 -12.59 -6.42
CA PHE A 64 -6.12 -11.42 -5.57
C PHE A 64 -4.82 -10.63 -5.58
N ALA A 65 -4.91 -9.35 -5.92
CA ALA A 65 -3.80 -8.42 -5.77
C ALA A 65 -3.91 -7.73 -4.40
N VAL A 66 -2.88 -7.89 -3.58
CA VAL A 66 -2.87 -7.47 -2.18
C VAL A 66 -1.64 -6.64 -1.92
N GLU A 67 -1.80 -5.50 -1.26
CA GLU A 67 -0.65 -4.64 -0.88
C GLU A 67 0.16 -5.27 0.27
N PRO A 68 1.51 -5.15 0.28
CA PRO A 68 2.36 -5.64 1.36
C PRO A 68 2.29 -4.71 2.58
N ASN A 69 1.12 -4.65 3.22
CA ASN A 69 0.85 -3.89 4.43
C ASN A 69 0.09 -4.76 5.46
N GLN A 70 -0.17 -4.22 6.65
CA GLN A 70 -0.87 -4.96 7.70
C GLN A 70 -2.27 -5.41 7.28
N LEU A 71 -3.01 -4.59 6.52
CA LEU A 71 -4.35 -4.95 6.06
C LEU A 71 -4.30 -6.11 5.04
N GLY A 72 -3.30 -6.07 4.15
CA GLY A 72 -3.02 -7.14 3.21
C GLY A 72 -2.61 -8.44 3.89
N LEU A 73 -1.81 -8.36 4.96
CA LEU A 73 -1.46 -9.52 5.78
C LEU A 73 -2.69 -10.14 6.45
N LYS A 74 -3.59 -9.33 7.02
CA LYS A 74 -4.85 -9.83 7.61
C LYS A 74 -5.72 -10.53 6.57
N PHE A 75 -5.81 -9.97 5.37
CA PHE A 75 -6.53 -10.62 4.27
C PHE A 75 -5.85 -11.94 3.90
N ALA A 76 -4.52 -11.94 3.73
CA ALA A 76 -3.74 -13.11 3.36
C ALA A 76 -3.86 -14.26 4.37
N LYS A 77 -3.99 -13.95 5.68
CA LYS A 77 -4.26 -14.90 6.77
C LYS A 77 -5.70 -15.43 6.80
N GLY A 78 -6.61 -14.80 6.06
CA GLY A 78 -8.04 -15.10 6.10
C GLY A 78 -8.78 -14.49 7.31
N GLU A 79 -8.16 -13.53 8.01
CA GLU A 79 -8.80 -12.82 9.14
C GLU A 79 -9.90 -11.86 8.66
N ILE A 80 -9.79 -11.37 7.43
CA ILE A 80 -10.80 -10.50 6.78
C ILE A 80 -11.12 -11.01 5.39
N ASN A 81 -12.35 -10.77 4.92
CA ASN A 81 -12.75 -11.11 3.56
C ASN A 81 -12.25 -10.04 2.55
N PHE A 82 -12.12 -10.41 1.28
CA PHE A 82 -11.73 -9.51 0.20
C PHE A 82 -12.64 -8.28 0.07
N LYS A 83 -13.95 -8.45 0.32
CA LYS A 83 -14.90 -7.33 0.33
C LYS A 83 -14.59 -6.32 1.44
N GLU A 84 -14.20 -6.81 2.61
CA GLU A 84 -13.83 -5.98 3.76
C GLU A 84 -12.48 -5.30 3.52
N TYR A 85 -11.49 -6.05 3.03
CA TYR A 85 -10.21 -5.51 2.57
C TYR A 85 -10.40 -4.32 1.63
N LYS A 86 -11.20 -4.49 0.56
CA LYS A 86 -11.47 -3.42 -0.42
C LYS A 86 -12.26 -2.25 0.16
N LYS A 87 -13.16 -2.52 1.12
CA LYS A 87 -13.92 -1.45 1.80
C LYS A 87 -13.01 -0.59 2.67
N THR A 88 -12.13 -1.20 3.45
CA THR A 88 -11.18 -0.50 4.32
C THR A 88 -10.22 0.34 3.48
N GLN A 89 -9.64 -0.23 2.42
CA GLN A 89 -8.75 0.48 1.50
C GLN A 89 -9.40 1.76 0.92
N LYS A 90 -10.66 1.66 0.46
CA LYS A 90 -11.41 2.82 -0.03
C LYS A 90 -11.71 3.85 1.06
N SER A 91 -12.02 3.38 2.28
CA SER A 91 -12.34 4.27 3.39
C SER A 91 -11.14 5.10 3.82
N ASP A 92 -9.94 4.52 3.80
CA ASP A 92 -8.71 5.23 4.16
C ASP A 92 -8.33 6.26 3.09
N MET A 93 -8.52 5.92 1.81
CA MET A 93 -8.37 6.89 0.73
C MET A 93 -9.34 8.07 0.87
N ALA A 94 -10.62 7.81 1.19
CA ALA A 94 -11.61 8.85 1.38
C ALA A 94 -11.30 9.74 2.60
N LYS A 95 -10.84 9.16 3.72
CA LYS A 95 -10.39 9.92 4.89
C LYS A 95 -9.20 10.81 4.55
N GLY A 96 -8.20 10.27 3.86
CA GLY A 96 -7.02 11.03 3.44
C GLY A 96 -7.39 12.23 2.56
N LEU A 97 -8.28 12.03 1.59
CA LEU A 97 -8.79 13.12 0.75
C LEU A 97 -9.55 14.16 1.57
N GLY A 98 -10.40 13.74 2.51
CA GLY A 98 -11.11 14.66 3.40
C GLY A 98 -10.18 15.55 4.23
N ILE A 99 -9.12 14.97 4.79
CA ILE A 99 -8.09 15.71 5.54
C ILE A 99 -7.37 16.72 4.63
N LEU A 100 -6.96 16.29 3.42
CA LEU A 100 -6.32 17.19 2.46
C LEU A 100 -7.22 18.37 2.09
N CYS A 101 -8.49 18.13 1.79
CA CYS A 101 -9.47 19.19 1.50
C CYS A 101 -9.61 20.16 2.69
N ALA A 102 -9.73 19.65 3.92
CA ALA A 102 -9.85 20.48 5.11
C ALA A 102 -8.62 21.38 5.31
N VAL A 103 -7.41 20.81 5.19
CA VAL A 103 -6.16 21.56 5.31
C VAL A 103 -6.07 22.63 4.23
N THR A 104 -6.30 22.28 2.96
CA THR A 104 -6.27 23.25 1.87
C THR A 104 -7.28 24.38 2.04
N GLY A 105 -8.49 24.07 2.54
CA GLY A 105 -9.52 25.07 2.81
C GLY A 105 -9.10 26.07 3.89
N ILE A 106 -8.44 25.60 4.96
CA ILE A 106 -7.91 26.47 6.03
C ILE A 106 -6.77 27.36 5.48
N PHE A 107 -5.84 26.80 4.72
CA PHE A 107 -4.77 27.61 4.12
C PHE A 107 -5.31 28.66 3.16
N PHE A 108 -6.34 28.31 2.39
CA PHE A 108 -6.98 29.24 1.46
C PHE A 108 -7.72 30.36 2.20
N SER A 109 -8.46 30.04 3.27
CA SER A 109 -9.17 31.05 4.04
C SER A 109 -8.23 32.02 4.75
N ILE A 110 -7.12 31.53 5.33
CA ILE A 110 -6.08 32.38 5.92
C ILE A 110 -5.46 33.29 4.86
N SER A 111 -5.19 32.76 3.67
CA SER A 111 -4.60 33.52 2.56
C SER A 111 -5.52 34.64 2.09
N VAL A 112 -6.83 34.38 1.94
CA VAL A 112 -7.82 35.40 1.59
C VAL A 112 -7.95 36.46 2.67
N ALA A 113 -8.01 36.06 3.95
CA ALA A 113 -8.10 37.00 5.07
C ALA A 113 -6.86 37.91 5.15
N PHE A 114 -5.67 37.37 4.88
CA PHE A 114 -4.43 38.15 4.86
C PHE A 114 -4.41 39.18 3.73
N VAL A 115 -4.84 38.80 2.52
CA VAL A 115 -4.96 39.74 1.38
C VAL A 115 -5.98 40.84 1.70
N GLN A 116 -7.12 40.49 2.28
CA GLN A 116 -8.14 41.47 2.69
C GLN A 116 -7.66 42.42 3.78
N TRP A 117 -6.80 41.97 4.69
CA TRP A 117 -6.23 42.83 5.73
C TRP A 117 -5.19 43.84 5.18
N MET A 118 -4.58 43.54 4.04
CA MET A 118 -3.56 44.37 3.41
C MET A 118 -4.12 45.42 2.44
N ILE A 119 -5.39 45.26 2.01
CA ILE A 119 -6.13 46.20 1.14
C ILE A 119 -6.91 47.19 2.01
#